data_AF-W9XSQ1-F1
#
_entry.id   AF-W9XSQ1-F1
#
_cell.length_a   1.000
_cell.length_b   1.000
_cell.length_c   1.000
_cell.angle_alpha   90.00
_cell.angle_beta   90.00
_cell.angle_gamma   90.00
#
_symmetry.space_group_name_H-M   'P 1'
#
loop_
_entity.id
_entity.type
_entity.pdbx_description
1 polymer ?
#
loop_
_entity_poly.entity_id
_entity_poly.type
_entity_poly.pdbx_seq_one_letter_code
_entity_poly.pdbx_strand_id
1 'polypeptide(L)'
;MAIVLLLYTILDAEARRSWMVVSSSFRTRPTNPFTTEELETPIDITDWGEMGSQVKLLSQWAHMLMKHPFADKPAFHSVLLSRFPFLAGSNESIYTPWPLPMIENSTLQTGIVTCVGSRNFRMAGHLITSLRRVHHSRIPIEIAYAGDEDLDPDKRAFLQTLDPGTSFIDLLDAFPSARHDLVNSGWAMKPFALLASSHQQAILVDADAVFLTSPDSIFETNTGLVRTGTLFFHDRAAGGGNGQRRLWLRQQIRAAGIPPSSRLVVDSLFYRGSAWYEADSGVVALDKSRPSVLLGLLFATWMNTKNVRDEVTYHVFHGDKETFWIAMELSRVEYFFQPWYAGAMGTITEEEEKPSSELDFDADRVEICGTHMLHLDHSGKTPF
;
A
#
# COMPACT_ATOMS: atom_id res chain seq x y z
N MET A 1 -24.54 -64.81 -32.95
CA MET A 1 -24.88 -63.42 -32.56
C MET A 1 -24.81 -63.14 -31.05
N ALA A 2 -25.14 -64.09 -30.16
CA ALA A 2 -25.15 -63.85 -28.71
C ALA A 2 -23.76 -63.58 -28.08
N ILE A 3 -22.69 -64.20 -28.58
CA ILE A 3 -21.32 -64.05 -28.02
C ILE A 3 -20.71 -62.67 -28.34
N VAL A 4 -21.05 -62.08 -29.49
CA VAL A 4 -20.55 -60.76 -29.92
C VAL A 4 -21.19 -59.63 -29.10
N LEU A 5 -22.48 -59.77 -28.73
CA LEU A 5 -23.17 -58.82 -27.86
C LEU A 5 -22.63 -58.85 -26.42
N LEU A 6 -22.28 -60.02 -25.89
CA LEU A 6 -21.72 -60.13 -24.54
C LEU A 6 -20.33 -59.46 -24.44
N LEU A 7 -19.47 -59.68 -25.45
CA LEU A 7 -18.15 -59.04 -25.52
C LEU A 7 -18.24 -57.51 -25.66
N TYR A 8 -19.22 -56.99 -26.42
CA TYR A 8 -19.42 -55.55 -26.55
C TYR A 8 -19.90 -54.90 -25.23
N THR A 9 -20.78 -55.58 -24.48
CA THR A 9 -21.24 -55.07 -23.18
C THR A 9 -20.17 -55.10 -22.09
N ILE A 10 -19.26 -56.09 -22.11
CA ILE A 10 -18.16 -56.20 -21.14
C ILE A 10 -17.07 -55.16 -21.45
N LEU A 11 -16.72 -54.98 -22.74
CA LEU A 11 -15.75 -53.97 -23.16
C LEU A 11 -16.27 -52.53 -22.93
N ASP A 12 -17.56 -52.25 -23.14
CA ASP A 12 -18.16 -50.93 -22.84
C ASP A 12 -18.24 -50.68 -21.32
N ALA A 13 -18.49 -51.71 -20.50
CA ALA A 13 -18.49 -51.59 -19.04
C ALA A 13 -17.08 -51.35 -18.46
N GLU A 14 -16.05 -52.02 -18.99
CA GLU A 14 -14.65 -51.80 -18.61
C GLU A 14 -14.13 -50.46 -19.12
N ALA A 15 -14.51 -50.03 -20.33
CA ALA A 15 -14.19 -48.71 -20.84
C ALA A 15 -14.84 -47.62 -19.98
N ARG A 16 -16.13 -47.75 -19.61
CA ARG A 16 -16.80 -46.79 -18.73
C ARG A 16 -16.25 -46.78 -17.30
N ARG A 17 -15.83 -47.93 -16.75
CA ARG A 17 -15.12 -47.99 -15.46
C ARG A 17 -13.74 -47.35 -15.54
N SER A 18 -12.99 -47.57 -16.62
CA SER A 18 -11.69 -46.96 -16.84
C SER A 18 -11.80 -45.45 -17.03
N TRP A 19 -12.81 -44.96 -17.77
CA TRP A 19 -13.12 -43.53 -17.87
C TRP A 19 -13.59 -42.92 -16.55
N MET A 20 -14.39 -43.62 -15.73
CA MET A 20 -14.74 -43.13 -14.40
C MET A 20 -13.54 -43.09 -13.45
N VAL A 21 -12.65 -44.10 -13.49
CA VAL A 21 -11.43 -44.16 -12.67
C VAL A 21 -10.34 -43.17 -13.14
N VAL A 22 -10.26 -42.87 -14.44
CA VAL A 22 -9.39 -41.83 -15.01
C VAL A 22 -9.99 -40.43 -14.78
N SER A 23 -11.32 -40.29 -14.76
CA SER A 23 -11.98 -39.02 -14.41
C SER A 23 -11.94 -38.71 -12.90
N SER A 24 -11.86 -39.73 -12.04
CA SER A 24 -11.76 -39.57 -10.59
C SER A 24 -10.32 -39.37 -10.09
N SER A 25 -9.30 -39.57 -10.94
CA SER A 25 -7.88 -39.48 -10.57
C SER A 25 -7.13 -38.26 -11.12
N PHE A 26 -7.82 -37.32 -11.79
CA PHE A 26 -7.19 -36.10 -12.35
C PHE A 26 -7.90 -34.78 -12.00
N ARG A 27 -8.43 -34.68 -10.78
CA ARG A 27 -8.59 -33.38 -10.10
C ARG A 27 -8.10 -33.49 -8.68
N THR A 28 -6.81 -33.75 -8.50
CA THR A 28 -6.14 -33.18 -7.34
C THR A 28 -6.35 -31.66 -7.46
N ARG A 29 -7.28 -31.10 -6.68
CA ARG A 29 -7.25 -29.66 -6.42
C ARG A 29 -5.81 -29.36 -6.03
N PRO A 30 -5.16 -28.32 -6.58
CA PRO A 30 -3.86 -27.92 -6.08
C PRO A 30 -3.98 -27.79 -4.56
N THR A 31 -3.42 -28.74 -3.83
CA THR A 31 -3.43 -28.73 -2.38
C THR A 31 -2.49 -27.60 -2.00
N ASN A 32 -3.03 -26.60 -1.31
CA ASN A 32 -2.26 -25.48 -0.77
C ASN A 32 -0.96 -26.03 -0.14
N PRO A 33 0.24 -25.51 -0.47
CA PRO A 33 1.47 -26.04 0.11
C PRO A 33 1.63 -25.72 1.60
N PHE A 34 0.62 -25.09 2.22
CA PHE A 34 0.61 -24.65 3.61
C PHE A 34 -0.59 -25.25 4.34
N THR A 35 -0.40 -25.59 5.61
CA THR A 35 -1.52 -25.90 6.50
C THR A 35 -2.19 -24.59 6.93
N THR A 36 -3.52 -24.54 7.01
CA THR A 36 -4.22 -23.35 7.51
C THR A 36 -3.84 -23.04 8.96
N GLU A 37 -3.47 -24.07 9.72
CA GLU A 37 -3.02 -23.99 11.12
C GLU A 37 -1.78 -23.09 11.30
N GLU A 38 -0.80 -23.16 10.38
CA GLU A 38 0.38 -22.27 10.41
C GLU A 38 -0.01 -20.80 10.23
N LEU A 39 -0.99 -20.51 9.36
CA LEU A 39 -1.44 -19.16 9.04
C LEU A 39 -2.45 -18.58 10.04
N GLU A 40 -3.06 -19.41 10.88
CA GLU A 40 -4.07 -19.02 11.88
C GLU A 40 -3.48 -18.79 13.28
N THR A 41 -2.20 -19.14 13.49
CA THR A 41 -1.52 -18.93 14.77
C THR A 41 -1.48 -17.43 15.12
N PRO A 42 -1.94 -17.01 16.32
CA PRO A 42 -1.88 -15.60 16.73
C PRO A 42 -0.45 -15.07 16.68
N ILE A 43 -0.28 -13.85 16.17
CA ILE A 43 1.02 -13.15 16.12
C ILE A 43 0.98 -12.02 17.13
N ASP A 44 2.06 -11.88 17.89
CA ASP A 44 2.26 -10.76 18.79
C ASP A 44 2.38 -9.44 18.00
N ILE A 45 1.74 -8.37 18.47
CA ILE A 45 1.72 -7.08 17.76
C ILE A 45 3.12 -6.46 17.57
N THR A 46 4.11 -6.93 18.33
CA THR A 46 5.51 -6.51 18.24
C THR A 46 6.35 -7.30 17.24
N ASP A 47 5.86 -8.45 16.75
CA ASP A 47 6.58 -9.33 15.82
C ASP A 47 6.14 -9.11 14.36
N TRP A 48 6.57 -7.97 13.82
CA TRP A 48 6.32 -7.62 12.42
C TRP A 48 7.09 -8.52 11.47
N GLY A 49 8.21 -9.11 11.91
CA GLY A 49 8.96 -10.09 11.14
C GLY A 49 8.14 -11.34 10.83
N GLU A 50 7.53 -11.94 11.86
CA GLU A 50 6.64 -13.09 11.70
C GLU A 50 5.40 -12.72 10.88
N MET A 51 4.78 -11.55 11.16
CA MET A 51 3.66 -11.05 10.35
C MET A 51 4.03 -10.93 8.86
N GLY A 52 5.23 -10.41 8.55
CA GLY A 52 5.74 -10.33 7.18
C GLY A 52 5.92 -11.70 6.52
N SER A 53 6.44 -12.69 7.25
CA SER A 53 6.53 -14.08 6.78
C SER A 53 5.16 -14.65 6.43
N GLN A 54 4.15 -14.42 7.27
CA GLN A 54 2.78 -14.88 7.03
C GLN A 54 2.12 -14.18 5.82
N VAL A 55 2.35 -12.87 5.66
CA VAL A 55 1.89 -12.09 4.49
C VAL A 55 2.52 -12.61 3.19
N LYS A 56 3.78 -13.04 3.23
CA LYS A 56 4.44 -13.68 2.08
C LYS A 56 3.78 -15.00 1.70
N LEU A 57 3.43 -15.84 2.68
CA LEU A 57 2.73 -17.11 2.44
C LEU A 57 1.33 -16.86 1.85
N LEU A 58 0.58 -15.92 2.42
CA LEU A 58 -0.70 -15.47 1.87
C LEU A 58 -0.55 -14.94 0.44
N SER A 59 0.54 -14.22 0.15
CA SER A 59 0.81 -13.71 -1.21
C SER A 59 1.00 -14.86 -2.19
N GLN A 60 1.75 -15.90 -1.80
CA GLN A 60 1.93 -17.10 -2.63
C GLN A 60 0.59 -17.80 -2.87
N TRP A 61 -0.26 -17.91 -1.84
CA TRP A 61 -1.61 -18.47 -1.99
C TRP A 61 -2.48 -17.63 -2.93
N ALA A 62 -2.50 -16.30 -2.78
CA ALA A 62 -3.26 -15.41 -3.65
C ALA A 62 -2.84 -15.52 -5.12
N HIS A 63 -1.52 -15.66 -5.39
CA HIS A 63 -1.03 -15.92 -6.75
C HIS A 63 -1.52 -17.26 -7.32
N MET A 64 -1.63 -18.30 -6.49
CA MET A 64 -2.23 -19.57 -6.92
C MET A 64 -3.71 -19.42 -7.23
N LEU A 65 -4.47 -18.66 -6.42
CA LEU A 65 -5.90 -18.39 -6.67
C LEU A 65 -6.12 -17.71 -8.03
N MET A 66 -5.26 -16.76 -8.40
CA MET A 66 -5.33 -16.11 -9.71
C MET A 66 -5.04 -17.07 -10.87
N LYS A 67 -4.14 -18.04 -10.68
CA LYS A 67 -3.76 -19.02 -11.73
C LYS A 67 -4.73 -20.21 -11.82
N HIS A 68 -5.42 -20.55 -10.74
CA HIS A 68 -6.21 -21.77 -10.63
C HIS A 68 -7.63 -21.46 -10.13
N PRO A 69 -8.63 -21.42 -11.04
CA PRO A 69 -10.02 -21.10 -10.70
C PRO A 69 -10.69 -22.02 -9.67
N PHE A 70 -10.14 -23.23 -9.44
CA PHE A 70 -10.67 -24.25 -8.52
C PHE A 70 -9.94 -24.31 -7.16
N ALA A 71 -8.99 -23.41 -6.90
CA ALA A 71 -8.31 -23.34 -5.61
C ALA A 71 -9.27 -22.89 -4.48
N ASP A 72 -8.96 -23.25 -3.23
CA ASP A 72 -9.85 -23.08 -2.07
C ASP A 72 -9.96 -21.62 -1.62
N LYS A 73 -10.83 -20.86 -2.29
CA LYS A 73 -11.11 -19.45 -1.98
C LYS A 73 -11.75 -19.23 -0.61
N PRO A 74 -12.75 -20.04 -0.17
CA PRO A 74 -13.32 -19.92 1.17
C PRO A 74 -12.26 -20.05 2.26
N ALA A 75 -11.35 -21.03 2.14
CA ALA A 75 -10.27 -21.18 3.11
C ALA A 75 -9.33 -19.97 3.11
N PHE A 76 -8.93 -19.46 1.93
CA PHE A 76 -8.10 -18.26 1.84
C PHE A 76 -8.77 -17.05 2.50
N HIS A 77 -10.05 -16.83 2.22
CA HIS A 77 -10.81 -15.72 2.79
C HIS A 77 -10.95 -15.85 4.32
N SER A 78 -11.18 -17.06 4.83
CA SER A 78 -11.21 -17.33 6.27
C SER A 78 -9.88 -16.98 6.95
N VAL A 79 -8.75 -17.43 6.39
CA VAL A 79 -7.43 -17.09 6.92
C VAL A 79 -7.15 -15.59 6.81
N LEU A 80 -7.53 -14.96 5.70
CA LEU A 80 -7.36 -13.52 5.51
C LEU A 80 -8.13 -12.71 6.58
N LEU A 81 -9.38 -13.09 6.89
CA LEU A 81 -10.18 -12.45 7.93
C LEU A 81 -9.61 -12.70 9.33
N SER A 82 -9.12 -13.91 9.61
CA SER A 82 -8.44 -14.22 10.87
C SER A 82 -7.20 -13.33 11.06
N ARG A 83 -6.42 -13.16 9.98
CA ARG A 83 -5.18 -12.37 9.98
C ARG A 83 -5.41 -10.86 10.00
N PHE A 84 -6.46 -10.40 9.33
CA PHE A 84 -6.84 -8.99 9.20
C PHE A 84 -8.30 -8.77 9.62
N PRO A 85 -8.62 -8.79 10.93
CA PRO A 85 -9.99 -8.70 11.43
C PRO A 85 -10.72 -7.41 11.02
N PHE A 86 -9.97 -6.34 10.72
CA PHE A 86 -10.53 -5.08 10.20
C PHE A 86 -11.24 -5.23 8.85
N LEU A 87 -11.04 -6.34 8.13
CA LEU A 87 -11.73 -6.67 6.89
C LEU A 87 -13.12 -7.30 7.12
N ALA A 88 -13.48 -7.65 8.35
CA ALA A 88 -14.79 -8.21 8.61
C ALA A 88 -15.88 -7.18 8.24
N GLY A 89 -16.79 -7.59 7.35
CA GLY A 89 -17.82 -6.71 6.80
C GLY A 89 -17.40 -5.84 5.60
N SER A 90 -16.16 -5.93 5.10
CA SER A 90 -15.68 -5.09 3.98
C SER A 90 -15.65 -5.78 2.61
N ASN A 91 -16.23 -6.98 2.48
CA ASN A 91 -16.10 -7.83 1.29
C ASN A 91 -16.53 -7.17 -0.04
N GLU A 92 -17.48 -6.24 0.01
CA GLU A 92 -17.97 -5.50 -1.17
C GLU A 92 -17.29 -4.12 -1.33
N SER A 93 -16.55 -3.67 -0.32
CA SER A 93 -15.99 -2.32 -0.20
C SER A 93 -14.54 -2.22 -0.65
N ILE A 94 -13.83 -3.35 -0.80
CA ILE A 94 -12.43 -3.36 -1.22
C ILE A 94 -12.23 -4.12 -2.54
N TYR A 95 -11.35 -3.59 -3.38
CA TYR A 95 -10.89 -4.30 -4.57
C TYR A 95 -10.11 -5.57 -4.19
N THR A 96 -10.42 -6.70 -4.84
CA THR A 96 -9.66 -7.94 -4.69
C THR A 96 -9.27 -8.52 -6.07
N PRO A 97 -7.96 -8.74 -6.34
CA PRO A 97 -7.46 -9.17 -7.65
C PRO A 97 -7.63 -10.67 -7.94
N TRP A 98 -8.24 -11.45 -7.04
CA TRP A 98 -8.44 -12.90 -7.18
C TRP A 98 -9.89 -13.29 -7.54
N PRO A 99 -10.47 -12.77 -8.65
CA PRO A 99 -11.91 -12.74 -8.86
C PRO A 99 -12.54 -14.12 -9.13
N LEU A 100 -13.87 -14.17 -8.96
CA LEU A 100 -14.79 -15.05 -9.70
C LEU A 100 -14.68 -14.78 -11.23
N PRO A 101 -15.30 -15.56 -12.13
CA PRO A 101 -15.11 -15.39 -13.57
C PRO A 101 -15.48 -13.96 -14.02
N MET A 102 -14.52 -13.34 -14.69
CA MET A 102 -14.38 -11.98 -15.18
C MET A 102 -15.66 -11.24 -15.60
N ILE A 103 -15.77 -9.97 -15.19
CA ILE A 103 -16.21 -8.91 -16.11
C ILE A 103 -14.93 -8.34 -16.71
N GLU A 104 -14.56 -8.87 -17.88
CA GLU A 104 -13.65 -8.22 -18.83
C GLU A 104 -14.31 -6.89 -19.21
N ASN A 105 -13.87 -5.76 -18.62
CA ASN A 105 -13.95 -4.41 -19.21
C ASN A 105 -13.62 -3.25 -18.25
N SER A 106 -13.01 -3.45 -17.08
CA SER A 106 -12.35 -2.31 -16.43
C SER A 106 -10.95 -2.17 -17.02
N THR A 107 -10.78 -1.21 -17.94
CA THR A 107 -9.47 -0.55 -18.09
C THR A 107 -8.93 -0.29 -16.69
N LEU A 108 -7.66 -0.62 -16.41
CA LEU A 108 -7.01 -0.25 -15.15
C LEU A 108 -7.19 1.25 -14.96
N GLN A 109 -8.18 1.66 -14.17
CA GLN A 109 -8.44 3.07 -13.93
C GLN A 109 -7.55 3.47 -12.77
N THR A 110 -6.56 4.31 -13.07
CA THR A 110 -5.82 5.05 -12.05
C THR A 110 -6.78 5.97 -11.31
N GLY A 111 -6.70 6.00 -9.98
CA GLY A 111 -7.43 6.91 -9.12
C GLY A 111 -6.52 7.62 -8.13
N ILE A 112 -6.88 8.83 -7.74
CA ILE A 112 -6.28 9.53 -6.61
C ILE A 112 -7.19 9.33 -5.40
N VAL A 113 -6.63 8.92 -4.27
CA VAL A 113 -7.33 8.90 -2.99
C VAL A 113 -6.66 9.88 -2.02
N THR A 114 -7.45 10.72 -1.36
CA THR A 114 -6.93 11.70 -0.39
C THR A 114 -7.69 11.61 0.93
N CYS A 115 -6.96 11.60 2.05
CA CYS A 115 -7.55 11.59 3.39
C CYS A 115 -7.83 13.02 3.82
N VAL A 116 -9.11 13.34 4.08
CA VAL A 116 -9.54 14.71 4.37
C VAL A 116 -10.43 14.73 5.59
N GLY A 117 -10.05 15.59 6.54
CA GLY A 117 -10.87 15.96 7.68
C GLY A 117 -11.29 17.43 7.62
N SER A 118 -12.18 17.81 8.52
CA SER A 118 -12.76 19.15 8.61
C SER A 118 -11.72 20.25 8.86
N ARG A 119 -10.53 19.89 9.37
CA ARG A 119 -9.44 20.83 9.65
C ARG A 119 -8.55 21.10 8.43
N ASN A 120 -8.44 20.17 7.48
CA ASN A 120 -7.57 20.29 6.31
C ASN A 120 -8.34 20.36 4.98
N PHE A 121 -9.69 20.37 4.98
CA PHE A 121 -10.51 20.43 3.77
C PHE A 121 -10.15 21.57 2.80
N ARG A 122 -9.68 22.72 3.29
CA ARG A 122 -9.25 23.83 2.41
C ARG A 122 -8.01 23.46 1.59
N MET A 123 -7.11 22.67 2.18
CA MET A 123 -5.92 22.15 1.50
C MET A 123 -6.35 21.16 0.42
N ALA A 124 -7.27 20.25 0.74
CA ALA A 124 -7.86 19.34 -0.25
C ALA A 124 -8.54 20.11 -1.40
N GLY A 125 -9.26 21.20 -1.10
CA GLY A 125 -9.83 22.06 -2.13
C GLY A 125 -8.78 22.70 -3.05
N HIS A 126 -7.63 23.10 -2.49
CA HIS A 126 -6.49 23.58 -3.27
C HIS A 126 -5.90 22.47 -4.16
N LEU A 127 -5.68 21.27 -3.61
CA LEU A 127 -5.20 20.10 -4.35
C LEU A 127 -6.12 19.77 -5.55
N ILE A 128 -7.43 19.62 -5.32
CA ILE A 128 -8.43 19.34 -6.36
C ILE A 128 -8.39 20.41 -7.44
N THR A 129 -8.42 21.68 -7.02
CA THR A 129 -8.42 22.82 -7.96
C THR A 129 -7.12 22.85 -8.78
N SER A 130 -5.97 22.60 -8.16
CA SER A 130 -4.67 22.56 -8.85
C SER A 130 -4.62 21.44 -9.87
N LEU A 131 -4.99 20.22 -9.48
CA LEU A 131 -5.04 19.06 -10.39
C LEU A 131 -5.93 19.33 -11.61
N ARG A 132 -7.12 19.91 -11.41
CA ARG A 132 -8.07 20.16 -12.51
C ARG A 132 -7.72 21.37 -13.36
N ARG A 133 -7.30 22.48 -12.75
CA ARG A 133 -7.13 23.76 -13.46
C ARG A 133 -5.72 24.03 -13.96
N VAL A 134 -4.70 23.54 -13.25
CA VAL A 134 -3.29 23.74 -13.61
C VAL A 134 -2.79 22.54 -14.42
N HIS A 135 -2.97 21.34 -13.88
CA HIS A 135 -2.43 20.12 -14.49
C HIS A 135 -3.36 19.46 -15.50
N HIS A 136 -4.60 19.95 -15.61
CA HIS A 136 -5.66 19.39 -16.46
C HIS A 136 -5.83 17.87 -16.28
N SER A 137 -5.54 17.39 -15.06
CA SER A 137 -5.61 15.99 -14.69
C SER A 137 -7.03 15.47 -14.85
N ARG A 138 -7.17 14.29 -15.43
CA ARG A 138 -8.46 13.59 -15.59
C ARG A 138 -8.59 12.37 -14.67
N ILE A 139 -7.58 12.10 -13.85
CA ILE A 139 -7.65 11.01 -12.87
C ILE A 139 -8.83 11.27 -11.92
N PRO A 140 -9.76 10.31 -11.73
CA PRO A 140 -10.80 10.38 -10.71
C PRO A 140 -10.22 10.62 -9.31
N ILE A 141 -10.90 11.44 -8.50
CA ILE A 141 -10.49 11.75 -7.13
C ILE A 141 -11.52 11.15 -6.18
N GLU A 142 -11.04 10.35 -5.22
CA GLU A 142 -11.81 9.79 -4.11
C GLU A 142 -11.34 10.47 -2.81
N ILE A 143 -12.27 11.06 -2.05
CA ILE A 143 -11.98 11.66 -0.74
C ILE A 143 -12.39 10.67 0.34
N ALA A 144 -11.41 10.18 1.10
CA ALA A 144 -11.60 9.29 2.23
C ALA A 144 -11.65 10.06 3.55
N TYR A 145 -12.61 9.72 4.42
CA TYR A 145 -12.82 10.31 5.74
C TYR A 145 -13.45 9.28 6.69
N ALA A 146 -13.41 9.51 8.00
CA ALA A 146 -13.99 8.59 9.00
C ALA A 146 -15.22 9.19 9.70
N GLY A 147 -16.38 9.15 9.04
CA GLY A 147 -17.64 9.68 9.55
C GLY A 147 -17.76 11.20 9.54
N ASP A 148 -18.96 11.70 9.80
CA ASP A 148 -19.31 13.13 9.74
C ASP A 148 -18.53 14.00 10.73
N GLU A 149 -18.10 13.42 11.86
CA GLU A 149 -17.27 14.10 12.86
C GLU A 149 -15.84 14.38 12.34
N ASP A 150 -15.35 13.55 11.42
CA ASP A 150 -14.07 13.78 10.74
C ASP A 150 -14.26 14.80 9.62
N LEU A 151 -15.16 14.54 8.66
CA LEU A 151 -15.46 15.45 7.54
C LEU A 151 -16.96 15.72 7.40
N ASP A 152 -17.38 16.90 7.88
CA ASP A 152 -18.80 17.24 7.94
C ASP A 152 -19.45 17.38 6.54
N PRO A 153 -20.76 17.05 6.40
CA PRO A 153 -21.52 17.17 5.15
C PRO A 153 -21.34 18.47 4.38
N ASP A 154 -21.32 19.63 5.05
CA ASP A 154 -21.22 20.93 4.37
C ASP A 154 -19.87 21.10 3.66
N LYS A 155 -18.80 20.58 4.27
CA LYS A 155 -17.46 20.60 3.66
C LYS A 155 -17.35 19.63 2.49
N ARG A 156 -17.99 18.46 2.56
CA ARG A 156 -18.10 17.53 1.41
C ARG A 156 -18.84 18.19 0.26
N ALA A 157 -19.98 18.83 0.54
CA ALA A 157 -20.74 19.58 -0.45
C ALA A 157 -19.88 20.68 -1.11
N PHE A 158 -19.11 21.43 -0.32
CA PHE A 158 -18.17 22.42 -0.84
C PHE A 158 -17.11 21.79 -1.77
N LEU A 159 -16.44 20.72 -1.35
CA LEU A 159 -15.41 20.05 -2.18
C LEU A 159 -16.01 19.51 -3.49
N GLN A 160 -17.24 18.98 -3.45
CA GLN A 160 -17.95 18.54 -4.66
C GLN A 160 -18.20 19.68 -5.65
N THR A 161 -18.34 20.93 -5.20
CA THR A 161 -18.48 22.08 -6.11
C THR A 161 -17.21 22.39 -6.89
N LEU A 162 -16.03 21.99 -6.38
CA LEU A 162 -14.74 22.22 -7.02
C LEU A 162 -14.48 21.22 -8.16
N ASP A 163 -14.94 19.98 -7.97
CA ASP A 163 -14.96 18.93 -8.99
C ASP A 163 -16.18 18.00 -8.77
N PRO A 164 -17.24 18.15 -9.59
CA PRO A 164 -18.45 17.32 -9.51
C PRO A 164 -18.22 15.82 -9.76
N GLY A 165 -17.05 15.43 -10.28
CA GLY A 165 -16.65 14.03 -10.45
C GLY A 165 -16.00 13.40 -9.22
N THR A 166 -15.76 14.17 -8.15
CA THR A 166 -15.19 13.65 -6.90
C THR A 166 -16.15 12.66 -6.25
N SER A 167 -15.62 11.55 -5.72
CA SER A 167 -16.36 10.62 -4.90
C SER A 167 -15.92 10.71 -3.43
N PHE A 168 -16.77 10.20 -2.54
CA PHE A 168 -16.56 10.24 -1.09
C PHE A 168 -16.63 8.83 -0.52
N ILE A 169 -15.62 8.46 0.27
CA ILE A 169 -15.51 7.15 0.91
C ILE A 169 -15.55 7.36 2.42
N ASP A 170 -16.66 6.98 3.05
CA ASP A 170 -16.71 6.86 4.50
C ASP A 170 -16.01 5.56 4.92
N LEU A 171 -14.86 5.69 5.57
CA LEU A 171 -14.07 4.54 6.00
C LEU A 171 -14.75 3.75 7.12
N LEU A 172 -15.65 4.38 7.89
CA LEU A 172 -16.42 3.68 8.92
C LEU A 172 -17.47 2.74 8.32
N ASP A 173 -18.00 3.11 7.15
CA ASP A 173 -18.90 2.26 6.37
C ASP A 173 -18.13 1.21 5.57
N ALA A 174 -16.98 1.60 4.99
CA ALA A 174 -16.14 0.69 4.21
C ALA A 174 -15.51 -0.42 5.08
N PHE A 175 -15.19 -0.12 6.35
CA PHE A 175 -14.61 -1.06 7.32
C PHE A 175 -15.37 -1.05 8.66
N PRO A 176 -16.57 -1.67 8.73
CA PRO A 176 -17.40 -1.64 9.93
C PRO A 176 -16.69 -2.20 11.18
N SER A 177 -15.86 -3.23 11.01
CA SER A 177 -15.07 -3.82 12.09
C SER A 177 -13.81 -3.04 12.47
N ALA A 178 -13.43 -2.01 11.72
CA ALA A 178 -12.27 -1.16 11.98
C ALA A 178 -12.64 0.18 12.63
N ARG A 179 -13.87 0.34 13.13
CA ARG A 179 -14.33 1.61 13.72
C ARG A 179 -13.39 2.13 14.80
N HIS A 180 -12.93 1.25 15.70
CA HIS A 180 -11.98 1.59 16.75
C HIS A 180 -10.62 2.03 16.21
N ASP A 181 -10.21 1.51 15.06
CA ASP A 181 -8.94 1.83 14.41
C ASP A 181 -8.96 3.20 13.74
N LEU A 182 -10.12 3.56 13.16
CA LEU A 182 -10.31 4.71 12.27
C LEU A 182 -10.74 6.00 12.97
N VAL A 183 -11.57 5.92 14.03
CA VAL A 183 -12.03 7.12 14.76
C VAL A 183 -10.82 7.84 15.37
N ASN A 184 -10.65 9.11 15.03
CA ASN A 184 -9.53 9.96 15.47
C ASN A 184 -8.15 9.36 15.14
N SER A 185 -8.02 8.65 14.03
CA SER A 185 -6.78 7.95 13.63
C SER A 185 -5.70 8.86 13.03
N GLY A 186 -6.07 10.09 12.62
CA GLY A 186 -5.13 11.02 11.99
C GLY A 186 -4.50 10.40 10.75
N TRP A 187 -3.18 10.37 10.66
CA TRP A 187 -2.49 9.81 9.49
C TRP A 187 -2.66 8.30 9.30
N ALA A 188 -3.04 7.57 10.35
CA ALA A 188 -3.16 6.11 10.30
C ALA A 188 -4.30 5.59 9.40
N MET A 189 -5.24 6.45 8.97
CA MET A 189 -6.25 6.03 8.00
C MET A 189 -5.73 5.92 6.56
N LYS A 190 -4.53 6.45 6.25
CA LYS A 190 -3.97 6.48 4.88
C LYS A 190 -3.94 5.09 4.22
N PRO A 191 -3.44 4.01 4.86
CA PRO A 191 -3.53 2.66 4.29
C PRO A 191 -4.96 2.15 4.12
N PHE A 192 -5.89 2.49 5.03
CA PHE A 192 -7.30 2.14 4.90
C PHE A 192 -7.95 2.82 3.68
N ALA A 193 -7.63 4.10 3.45
CA ALA A 193 -8.09 4.83 2.28
C ALA A 193 -7.58 4.21 0.97
N LEU A 194 -6.29 3.84 0.90
CA LEU A 194 -5.74 3.11 -0.24
C LEU A 194 -6.42 1.75 -0.47
N LEU A 195 -6.79 1.03 0.59
CA LEU A 195 -7.53 -0.22 0.47
C LEU A 195 -8.95 -0.01 -0.07
N ALA A 196 -9.69 0.95 0.49
CA ALA A 196 -11.07 1.25 0.12
C ALA A 196 -11.22 1.89 -1.26
N SER A 197 -10.15 2.49 -1.80
CA SER A 197 -10.16 3.00 -3.17
C SER A 197 -10.61 1.91 -4.15
N SER A 198 -11.57 2.23 -5.01
CA SER A 198 -12.10 1.26 -5.99
C SER A 198 -11.13 0.99 -7.16
N HIS A 199 -10.12 1.84 -7.29
CA HIS A 199 -9.15 1.82 -8.37
C HIS A 199 -8.06 0.76 -8.16
N GLN A 200 -7.74 0.02 -9.23
CA GLN A 200 -6.68 -1.01 -9.20
C GLN A 200 -5.31 -0.37 -9.06
N GLN A 201 -5.11 0.76 -9.74
CA GLN A 201 -3.95 1.62 -9.61
C GLN A 201 -4.38 2.84 -8.80
N ALA A 202 -3.83 3.02 -7.60
CA ALA A 202 -4.24 4.09 -6.71
C ALA A 202 -3.03 4.93 -6.31
N ILE A 203 -3.23 6.25 -6.27
CA ILE A 203 -2.27 7.24 -5.80
C ILE A 203 -2.86 7.86 -4.53
N LEU A 204 -2.32 7.51 -3.37
CA LEU A 204 -2.57 8.25 -2.14
C LEU A 204 -1.88 9.60 -2.23
N VAL A 205 -2.60 10.66 -1.90
CA VAL A 205 -2.10 12.03 -1.87
C VAL A 205 -2.56 12.73 -0.61
N ASP A 206 -1.62 13.31 0.13
CA ASP A 206 -1.95 14.17 1.27
C ASP A 206 -2.72 15.40 0.82
N ALA A 207 -3.67 15.84 1.65
CA ALA A 207 -4.50 17.00 1.35
C ALA A 207 -3.69 18.29 1.10
N ASP A 208 -2.45 18.36 1.59
CA ASP A 208 -1.53 19.48 1.47
C ASP A 208 -0.38 19.28 0.48
N ALA A 209 -0.40 18.18 -0.28
CA ALA A 209 0.53 17.96 -1.36
C ALA A 209 0.31 18.98 -2.49
N VAL A 210 1.41 19.39 -3.14
CA VAL A 210 1.40 20.31 -4.26
C VAL A 210 2.13 19.65 -5.42
N PHE A 211 1.38 19.28 -6.45
CA PHE A 211 1.97 18.78 -7.69
C PHE A 211 2.57 19.92 -8.51
N LEU A 212 3.77 19.71 -9.02
CA LEU A 212 4.46 20.59 -9.96
C LEU A 212 4.39 20.04 -11.38
N THR A 213 4.14 18.73 -11.52
CA THR A 213 3.83 18.07 -12.78
C THR A 213 2.53 17.26 -12.68
N SER A 214 1.83 17.07 -13.80
CA SER A 214 0.63 16.24 -13.85
C SER A 214 0.93 14.77 -13.48
N PRO A 215 0.15 14.14 -12.58
CA PRO A 215 0.34 12.73 -12.20
C PRO A 215 -0.29 11.73 -13.19
N ASP A 216 -1.00 12.21 -14.22
CA ASP A 216 -1.86 11.39 -15.11
C ASP A 216 -1.17 10.20 -15.75
N SER A 217 0.13 10.31 -16.04
CA SER A 217 0.89 9.27 -16.73
C SER A 217 1.85 8.49 -15.83
N ILE A 218 1.73 8.62 -14.50
CA ILE A 218 2.77 8.10 -13.58
C ILE A 218 2.92 6.57 -13.68
N PHE A 219 1.81 5.85 -13.92
CA PHE A 219 1.82 4.39 -14.09
C PHE A 219 2.34 3.94 -15.45
N GLU A 220 2.48 4.85 -16.42
CA GLU A 220 3.07 4.59 -17.73
C GLU A 220 4.55 5.01 -17.79
N THR A 221 4.90 6.14 -17.16
CA THR A 221 6.22 6.76 -17.32
C THR A 221 7.21 6.39 -16.22
N ASN A 222 6.75 6.09 -15.01
CA ASN A 222 7.65 5.70 -13.93
C ASN A 222 8.02 4.21 -14.05
N THR A 223 9.19 3.93 -14.59
CA THR A 223 9.64 2.55 -14.84
C THR A 223 9.76 1.69 -13.59
N GLY A 224 10.06 2.32 -12.43
CA GLY A 224 10.11 1.63 -11.14
C GLY A 224 8.73 1.17 -10.71
N LEU A 225 7.75 2.07 -10.73
CA LEU A 225 6.34 1.78 -10.47
C LEU A 225 5.79 0.72 -11.43
N VAL A 226 6.07 0.83 -12.73
CA VAL A 226 5.69 -0.18 -13.73
C VAL A 226 6.27 -1.55 -13.38
N ARG A 227 7.52 -1.61 -12.92
CA ARG A 227 8.18 -2.87 -12.61
C ARG A 227 7.67 -3.50 -11.33
N THR A 228 7.58 -2.74 -10.24
CA THR A 228 7.29 -3.27 -8.89
C THR A 228 5.81 -3.21 -8.53
N GLY A 229 5.06 -2.28 -9.14
CA GLY A 229 3.70 -1.93 -8.73
C GLY A 229 3.67 -1.05 -7.49
N THR A 230 4.79 -0.46 -7.08
CA THR A 230 4.87 0.44 -5.93
C THR A 230 5.75 1.63 -6.24
N LEU A 231 5.41 2.80 -5.70
CA LEU A 231 6.24 4.00 -5.72
C LEU A 231 6.16 4.68 -4.37
N PHE A 232 7.31 4.77 -3.71
CA PHE A 232 7.53 5.49 -2.47
C PHE A 232 8.50 6.64 -2.69
N PHE A 233 8.39 7.68 -1.87
CA PHE A 233 9.29 8.82 -1.90
C PHE A 233 10.15 8.86 -0.65
N HIS A 234 11.37 9.35 -0.81
CA HIS A 234 12.32 9.46 0.30
C HIS A 234 12.04 10.69 1.14
N ASP A 235 12.13 10.58 2.47
CA ASP A 235 12.20 11.76 3.34
C ASP A 235 13.51 12.54 3.09
N ARG A 236 13.72 13.64 3.81
CA ARG A 236 14.95 14.42 3.78
C ARG A 236 16.15 13.54 4.11
N ALA A 237 17.25 13.73 3.37
CA ALA A 237 18.55 13.15 3.69
C ALA A 237 19.21 13.84 4.90
N ALA A 238 18.48 13.94 6.00
CA ALA A 238 18.90 14.60 7.23
C ALA A 238 19.35 13.56 8.26
N GLY A 239 20.59 13.71 8.72
CA GLY A 239 21.11 12.93 9.84
C GLY A 239 20.34 13.23 11.12
N GLY A 240 20.19 12.23 11.99
CA GLY A 240 19.55 12.42 13.29
C GLY A 240 19.15 11.11 13.96
N GLY A 241 18.56 11.25 15.15
CA GLY A 241 18.14 10.13 15.98
C GLY A 241 19.31 9.35 16.62
N ASN A 242 18.96 8.41 17.50
CA ASN A 242 19.90 7.55 18.22
C ASN A 242 20.05 6.15 17.56
N GLY A 243 19.53 5.98 16.34
CA GLY A 243 19.56 4.72 15.59
C GLY A 243 18.60 3.63 16.08
N GLN A 244 17.77 3.87 17.12
CA GLN A 244 16.84 2.87 17.65
C GLN A 244 15.86 2.34 16.60
N ARG A 245 15.31 3.21 15.73
CA ARG A 245 14.42 2.83 14.62
C ARG A 245 15.05 1.81 13.68
N ARG A 246 16.29 2.09 13.26
CA ARG A 246 17.08 1.20 12.41
C ARG A 246 17.40 -0.12 13.12
N LEU A 247 17.76 -0.08 14.40
CA LEU A 247 18.02 -1.29 15.19
C LEU A 247 16.77 -2.15 15.32
N TRP A 248 15.63 -1.53 15.56
CA TRP A 248 14.32 -2.17 15.64
C TRP A 248 13.99 -2.86 14.30
N LEU A 249 14.13 -2.19 13.16
CA LEU A 249 13.93 -2.82 11.85
C LEU A 249 14.89 -4.00 11.61
N ARG A 250 16.17 -3.88 12.01
CA ARG A 250 17.14 -4.99 11.93
C ARG A 250 16.74 -6.18 12.79
N GLN A 251 16.02 -5.98 13.88
CA GLN A 251 15.48 -7.06 14.69
C GLN A 251 14.31 -7.74 13.97
N GLN A 252 13.40 -6.98 13.37
CA GLN A 252 12.27 -7.55 12.61
C GLN A 252 12.73 -8.34 11.38
N ILE A 253 13.72 -7.84 10.64
CA ILE A 253 14.33 -8.59 9.51
C ILE A 253 14.93 -9.92 9.99
N ARG A 254 15.56 -9.92 11.17
CA ARG A 254 16.10 -11.15 11.80
C ARG A 254 14.99 -12.09 12.28
N ALA A 255 13.93 -11.56 12.89
CA ALA A 255 12.77 -12.33 13.33
C ALA A 255 12.07 -13.01 12.15
N ALA A 256 11.93 -12.31 11.02
CA ALA A 256 11.45 -12.89 9.75
C ALA A 256 12.37 -13.98 9.18
N GLY A 257 13.62 -14.12 9.66
CA GLY A 257 14.58 -15.08 9.13
C GLY A 257 15.03 -14.78 7.69
N ILE A 258 14.97 -13.51 7.26
CA ILE A 258 15.30 -13.09 5.90
C ILE A 258 16.56 -12.22 5.86
N PRO A 259 17.33 -12.24 4.76
CA PRO A 259 18.32 -11.19 4.53
C PRO A 259 17.62 -9.87 4.14
N PRO A 260 18.19 -8.71 4.49
CA PRO A 260 17.71 -7.43 3.96
C PRO A 260 17.82 -7.40 2.43
N SER A 261 16.90 -6.71 1.77
CA SER A 261 16.92 -6.54 0.32
C SER A 261 18.16 -5.80 -0.17
N SER A 262 18.56 -6.03 -1.43
CA SER A 262 19.70 -5.32 -2.03
C SER A 262 19.50 -3.81 -2.00
N ARG A 263 18.30 -3.34 -2.33
CA ARG A 263 17.91 -1.93 -2.25
C ARG A 263 18.10 -1.37 -0.85
N LEU A 264 17.64 -2.09 0.18
CA LEU A 264 17.75 -1.62 1.56
C LEU A 264 19.21 -1.49 2.01
N VAL A 265 20.08 -2.40 1.57
CA VAL A 265 21.51 -2.36 1.93
C VAL A 265 22.29 -1.30 1.14
N VAL A 266 22.01 -1.17 -0.15
CA VAL A 266 22.80 -0.34 -1.07
C VAL A 266 22.31 1.11 -1.10
N ASP A 267 21.00 1.32 -1.20
CA ASP A 267 20.44 2.62 -1.55
C ASP A 267 19.99 3.40 -0.30
N SER A 268 19.41 2.72 0.69
CA SER A 268 18.82 3.37 1.87
C SER A 268 19.85 4.10 2.75
N LEU A 269 19.77 5.42 2.81
CA LEU A 269 20.50 6.23 3.79
C LEU A 269 20.01 5.95 5.21
N PHE A 270 18.72 5.70 5.42
CA PHE A 270 18.20 5.31 6.74
C PHE A 270 18.85 4.04 7.26
N TYR A 271 18.86 2.97 6.45
CA TYR A 271 19.38 1.67 6.88
C TYR A 271 20.91 1.67 7.09
N ARG A 272 21.61 2.51 6.32
CA ARG A 272 23.05 2.79 6.49
C ARG A 272 23.35 3.71 7.68
N GLY A 273 22.35 4.46 8.18
CA GLY A 273 22.48 5.35 9.34
C GLY A 273 22.81 6.80 9.03
N SER A 274 22.63 7.21 7.78
CA SER A 274 22.88 8.57 7.30
C SER A 274 21.62 9.43 7.26
N ALA A 275 20.42 8.84 7.36
CA ALA A 275 19.15 9.55 7.46
C ALA A 275 18.34 9.08 8.67
N TRP A 276 17.56 9.98 9.27
CA TRP A 276 16.68 9.64 10.40
C TRP A 276 15.43 8.89 9.94
N TYR A 277 14.79 9.35 8.86
CA TYR A 277 13.63 8.72 8.24
C TYR A 277 13.98 8.22 6.86
N GLU A 278 13.27 7.20 6.39
CA GLU A 278 13.45 6.72 5.03
C GLU A 278 12.40 7.29 4.10
N ALA A 279 11.14 7.28 4.53
CA ALA A 279 10.01 7.52 3.65
C ALA A 279 9.23 8.78 4.00
N ASP A 280 8.77 9.44 2.94
CA ASP A 280 7.69 10.40 2.95
C ASP A 280 6.42 9.73 2.40
N SER A 281 5.28 9.91 3.09
CA SER A 281 3.97 9.39 2.67
C SER A 281 3.00 10.47 2.18
N GLY A 282 3.52 11.66 1.81
CA GLY A 282 2.73 12.69 1.12
C GLY A 282 2.17 12.23 -0.21
N VAL A 283 2.90 11.33 -0.91
CA VAL A 283 2.41 10.60 -2.08
C VAL A 283 2.85 9.14 -2.01
N VAL A 284 1.92 8.21 -2.24
CA VAL A 284 2.21 6.77 -2.37
C VAL A 284 1.40 6.21 -3.53
N ALA A 285 2.05 5.59 -4.52
CA ALA A 285 1.33 4.98 -5.64
C ALA A 285 1.47 3.44 -5.63
N LEU A 286 0.36 2.72 -5.77
CA LEU A 286 0.29 1.27 -5.71
C LEU A 286 -0.56 0.69 -6.84
N ASP A 287 -0.07 -0.38 -7.46
CA ASP A 287 -0.82 -1.26 -8.36
C ASP A 287 -1.36 -2.47 -7.55
N LYS A 288 -2.56 -2.30 -7.01
CA LYS A 288 -3.28 -3.30 -6.21
C LYS A 288 -3.75 -4.50 -7.02
N SER A 289 -3.68 -4.46 -8.35
CA SER A 289 -3.96 -5.64 -9.20
C SER A 289 -2.97 -6.78 -8.96
N ARG A 290 -1.81 -6.46 -8.36
CA ARG A 290 -0.78 -7.41 -7.95
C ARG A 290 -1.08 -7.92 -6.54
N PRO A 291 -1.34 -9.22 -6.34
CA PRO A 291 -1.71 -9.75 -5.02
C PRO A 291 -0.70 -9.46 -3.92
N SER A 292 0.60 -9.55 -4.22
CA SER A 292 1.64 -9.24 -3.26
C SER A 292 1.61 -7.78 -2.81
N VAL A 293 1.33 -6.84 -3.71
CA VAL A 293 1.21 -5.42 -3.37
C VAL A 293 -0.02 -5.19 -2.50
N LEU A 294 -1.16 -5.79 -2.84
CA LEU A 294 -2.37 -5.67 -2.03
C LEU A 294 -2.19 -6.27 -0.62
N LEU A 295 -1.57 -7.45 -0.50
CA LEU A 295 -1.33 -8.05 0.82
C LEU A 295 -0.26 -7.29 1.61
N GLY A 296 0.74 -6.72 0.95
CA GLY A 296 1.66 -5.76 1.57
C GLY A 296 0.91 -4.53 2.09
N LEU A 297 -0.05 -4.01 1.33
CA LEU A 297 -0.90 -2.92 1.79
C LEU A 297 -1.79 -3.33 2.98
N LEU A 298 -2.37 -4.54 3.00
CA LEU A 298 -3.08 -5.04 4.18
C LEU A 298 -2.18 -5.11 5.41
N PHE A 299 -0.92 -5.49 5.24
CA PHE A 299 0.05 -5.48 6.32
C PHE A 299 0.41 -4.06 6.78
N ALA A 300 0.57 -3.10 5.86
CA ALA A 300 0.68 -1.69 6.21
C ALA A 300 -0.54 -1.18 6.99
N THR A 301 -1.75 -1.59 6.61
CA THR A 301 -2.98 -1.28 7.35
C THR A 301 -3.00 -1.90 8.73
N TRP A 302 -2.57 -3.16 8.87
CA TRP A 302 -2.44 -3.81 10.18
C TRP A 302 -1.51 -3.03 11.11
N MET A 303 -0.36 -2.55 10.63
CA MET A 303 0.56 -1.69 11.40
C MET A 303 -0.09 -0.36 11.86
N ASN A 304 -1.17 0.07 11.20
CA ASN A 304 -1.89 1.30 11.51
C ASN A 304 -3.23 1.08 12.24
N THR A 305 -3.59 -0.18 12.55
CA THR A 305 -4.68 -0.48 13.50
C THR A 305 -4.34 0.10 14.87
N LYS A 306 -5.33 0.51 15.65
CA LYS A 306 -5.11 1.31 16.87
C LYS A 306 -4.20 0.62 17.88
N ASN A 307 -4.36 -0.69 18.08
CA ASN A 307 -3.52 -1.43 19.03
C ASN A 307 -2.06 -1.49 18.57
N VAL A 308 -1.80 -1.80 17.30
CA VAL A 308 -0.41 -1.86 16.78
C VAL A 308 0.20 -0.47 16.66
N ARG A 309 -0.62 0.51 16.24
CA ARG A 309 -0.21 1.90 16.08
C ARG A 309 0.25 2.51 17.39
N ASP A 310 -0.60 2.43 18.41
CA ASP A 310 -0.40 3.11 19.68
C ASP A 310 0.69 2.42 20.50
N GLU A 311 0.85 1.10 20.41
CA GLU A 311 1.84 0.32 21.19
C GLU A 311 3.18 0.11 20.48
N VAL A 312 3.23 0.19 19.14
CA VAL A 312 4.44 -0.11 18.36
C VAL A 312 4.76 0.99 17.36
N THR A 313 3.89 1.23 16.37
CA THR A 313 4.23 2.05 15.20
C THR A 313 4.62 3.46 15.59
N TYR A 314 3.85 4.14 16.45
CA TYR A 314 4.13 5.54 16.84
C TYR A 314 5.16 5.66 17.96
N HIS A 315 5.47 4.56 18.64
CA HIS A 315 6.63 4.50 19.55
C HIS A 315 7.94 4.40 18.79
N VAL A 316 7.95 3.64 17.69
CA VAL A 316 9.14 3.46 16.86
C VAL A 316 9.25 4.59 15.85
N PHE A 317 8.24 4.83 15.04
CA PHE A 317 8.27 5.73 13.88
C PHE A 317 7.43 6.99 14.10
N HIS A 318 7.50 7.93 13.15
CA HIS A 318 6.70 9.15 13.17
C HIS A 318 5.56 9.00 12.18
N GLY A 319 4.37 8.65 12.69
CA GLY A 319 3.20 8.42 11.84
C GLY A 319 3.25 7.09 11.09
N ASP A 320 2.50 7.05 10.00
CA ASP A 320 2.29 5.92 9.09
C ASP A 320 3.44 5.72 8.08
N LYS A 321 4.25 6.75 7.83
CA LYS A 321 5.07 6.86 6.62
C LYS A 321 6.01 5.68 6.34
N GLU A 322 6.58 5.09 7.38
CA GLU A 322 7.51 3.97 7.26
C GLU A 322 6.79 2.63 7.03
N THR A 323 5.49 2.54 7.35
CA THR A 323 4.75 1.27 7.33
C THR A 323 4.58 0.72 5.91
N PHE A 324 4.39 1.57 4.91
CA PHE A 324 4.17 1.15 3.53
C PHE A 324 5.31 0.30 2.96
N TRP A 325 6.55 0.79 3.08
CA TRP A 325 7.70 0.08 2.53
C TRP A 325 8.22 -1.02 3.45
N ILE A 326 8.10 -0.86 4.78
CA ILE A 326 8.44 -1.93 5.73
C ILE A 326 7.56 -3.15 5.48
N ALA A 327 6.28 -2.94 5.16
CA ALA A 327 5.39 -4.04 4.80
C ALA A 327 5.93 -4.83 3.61
N MET A 328 6.38 -4.13 2.56
CA MET A 328 6.93 -4.75 1.35
C MET A 328 8.26 -5.46 1.64
N GLU A 329 9.17 -4.84 2.40
CA GLU A 329 10.47 -5.40 2.78
C GLU A 329 10.30 -6.72 3.56
N LEU A 330 9.51 -6.70 4.64
CA LEU A 330 9.33 -7.86 5.51
C LEU A 330 8.54 -8.99 4.85
N SER A 331 7.61 -8.66 3.92
CA SER A 331 6.86 -9.65 3.14
C SER A 331 7.58 -10.11 1.86
N ARG A 332 8.80 -9.61 1.61
CA ARG A 332 9.62 -9.90 0.41
C ARG A 332 8.93 -9.57 -0.90
N VAL A 333 8.15 -8.50 -0.91
CA VAL A 333 7.57 -7.92 -2.11
C VAL A 333 8.58 -6.93 -2.67
N GLU A 334 8.91 -7.05 -3.95
CA GLU A 334 9.79 -6.06 -4.58
C GLU A 334 9.11 -4.69 -4.54
N TYR A 335 9.85 -3.66 -4.13
CA TYR A 335 9.34 -2.30 -4.06
C TYR A 335 10.30 -1.28 -4.64
N PHE A 336 9.77 -0.12 -5.00
CA PHE A 336 10.55 0.96 -5.60
C PHE A 336 10.38 2.25 -4.81
N PHE A 337 11.53 2.85 -4.49
CA PHE A 337 11.62 4.24 -4.08
C PHE A 337 12.07 5.08 -5.26
N GLN A 338 11.56 6.30 -5.34
CA GLN A 338 12.17 7.30 -6.21
C GLN A 338 13.66 7.42 -5.88
N PRO A 339 14.61 7.43 -6.84
CA PRO A 339 16.04 7.38 -6.54
C PRO A 339 16.59 8.59 -5.78
N TRP A 340 15.83 9.69 -5.73
CA TRP A 340 16.27 10.96 -5.20
C TRP A 340 15.64 11.21 -3.83
N TYR A 341 16.47 11.60 -2.86
CA TYR A 341 16.00 12.07 -1.56
C TYR A 341 15.31 13.43 -1.70
N ALA A 342 14.39 13.72 -0.78
CA ALA A 342 13.67 14.99 -0.78
C ALA A 342 14.64 16.18 -0.72
N GLY A 343 14.42 17.14 -1.61
CA GLY A 343 15.05 18.46 -1.58
C GLY A 343 14.29 19.45 -0.70
N ALA A 344 14.85 20.64 -0.57
CA ALA A 344 14.19 21.78 0.08
C ALA A 344 13.59 22.72 -0.96
N MET A 345 12.37 23.20 -0.71
CA MET A 345 11.76 24.31 -1.44
C MET A 345 11.20 25.30 -0.43
N GLY A 346 11.50 26.58 -0.62
CA GLY A 346 11.09 27.61 0.32
C GLY A 346 11.71 28.96 0.01
N THR A 347 11.71 29.84 1.00
CA THR A 347 12.33 31.16 0.91
C THR A 347 13.79 31.09 1.32
N ILE A 348 14.65 31.81 0.61
CA ILE A 348 16.02 32.03 1.05
C ILE A 348 15.98 32.90 2.30
N THR A 349 16.63 32.46 3.36
CA THR A 349 16.86 33.29 4.53
C THR A 349 18.07 34.17 4.23
N GLU A 350 17.87 35.49 4.10
CA GLU A 350 18.99 36.43 4.10
C GLU A 350 19.52 36.50 5.55
N GLU A 351 20.80 36.19 5.76
CA GLU A 351 21.39 36.25 7.11
C GLU A 351 21.32 37.69 7.64
N GLU A 352 20.62 37.91 8.76
CA GLU A 352 21.03 38.99 9.67
C GLU A 352 22.41 38.59 10.21
N GLU A 353 23.41 39.47 10.02
CA GLU A 353 24.81 39.30 10.44
C GLU A 353 24.91 38.64 11.83
N LYS A 354 25.11 37.32 11.88
CA LYS A 354 25.44 36.66 13.14
C LYS A 354 26.90 37.01 13.47
N PRO A 355 27.21 37.44 14.70
CA PRO A 355 28.59 37.71 15.08
C PRO A 355 29.38 36.40 14.98
N SER A 356 30.38 36.42 14.10
CA SER A 356 31.27 35.31 13.78
C SER A 356 31.78 34.62 15.04
N SER A 357 31.29 33.41 15.32
CA SER A 357 32.02 32.49 16.19
C SER A 357 33.12 31.85 15.36
N GLU A 358 34.37 32.04 15.78
CA GLU A 358 35.57 31.53 15.11
C GLU A 358 35.50 30.01 14.92
N LEU A 359 35.14 29.59 13.69
CA LEU A 359 35.47 28.36 12.95
C LEU A 359 34.40 28.08 11.88
N ASP A 360 33.97 29.09 11.13
CA ASP A 360 33.03 28.89 10.01
C ASP A 360 33.80 28.61 8.72
N PHE A 361 34.03 27.32 8.46
CA PHE A 361 34.23 26.85 7.10
C PHE A 361 32.83 26.82 6.45
N ASP A 362 32.42 27.93 5.84
CA ASP A 362 31.78 28.05 4.51
C ASP A 362 31.00 29.38 4.41
N ALA A 363 31.58 30.40 3.78
CA ALA A 363 30.99 31.74 3.65
C ALA A 363 29.84 31.82 2.61
N ASP A 364 29.44 30.69 2.02
CA ASP A 364 28.45 30.60 0.94
C ASP A 364 27.20 29.77 1.30
N ARG A 365 26.89 29.60 2.60
CA ARG A 365 25.71 28.83 3.01
C ARG A 365 24.41 29.58 2.72
N VAL A 366 23.65 29.09 1.74
CA VAL A 366 22.27 29.51 1.50
C VAL A 366 21.32 28.65 2.34
N GLU A 367 20.66 29.26 3.32
CA GLU A 367 19.59 28.61 4.06
C GLU A 367 18.26 28.76 3.30
N ILE A 368 17.57 27.64 3.07
CA ILE A 368 16.23 27.62 2.45
C ILE A 368 15.24 27.15 3.50
N CYS A 369 14.34 28.05 3.91
CA CYS A 369 13.29 27.75 4.88
C CYS A 369 11.98 27.42 4.17
N GLY A 370 11.46 26.21 4.37
CA GLY A 370 10.22 25.75 3.77
C GLY A 370 9.55 24.62 4.53
N THR A 371 8.22 24.59 4.47
CA THR A 371 7.39 23.57 5.14
C THR A 371 7.27 22.29 4.31
N HIS A 372 7.45 22.39 2.99
CA HIS A 372 7.25 21.30 2.04
C HIS A 372 8.58 20.68 1.61
N MET A 373 8.53 19.36 1.38
CA MET A 373 9.62 18.63 0.73
C MET A 373 9.45 18.72 -0.78
N LEU A 374 10.56 18.92 -1.50
CA LEU A 374 10.56 18.88 -2.95
C LEU A 374 10.97 17.49 -3.42
N HIS A 375 10.12 16.87 -4.25
CA HIS A 375 10.45 15.62 -4.93
C HIS A 375 10.75 15.88 -6.40
N LEU A 376 11.63 15.06 -6.97
CA LEU A 376 11.98 15.10 -8.38
C LEU A 376 11.34 13.92 -9.11
N ASP A 377 11.24 14.04 -10.44
CA ASP A 377 10.93 12.93 -11.32
C ASP A 377 12.01 11.84 -11.29
N HIS A 378 11.74 10.70 -11.94
CA HIS A 378 12.66 9.56 -11.90
C HIS A 378 14.01 9.85 -12.56
N SER A 379 14.09 10.88 -13.41
CA SER A 379 15.31 11.31 -14.08
C SER A 379 16.15 12.28 -13.24
N GLY A 380 15.57 12.83 -12.17
CA GLY A 380 16.20 13.81 -11.29
C GLY A 380 16.30 15.19 -11.91
N LYS A 381 15.53 15.48 -12.97
CA LYS A 381 15.65 16.72 -13.74
C LYS A 381 14.53 17.70 -13.48
N THR A 382 13.34 17.18 -13.20
CA THR A 382 12.12 17.99 -13.13
C THR A 382 11.47 17.83 -11.77
N PRO A 383 11.08 18.92 -11.10
CA PRO A 383 10.24 18.84 -9.92
C PRO A 383 8.92 18.11 -10.22
N PHE A 384 8.54 17.19 -9.33
CA PHE A 384 7.31 16.42 -9.44
C PHE A 384 6.23 16.99 -8.53
#